data_AF-A0A2S1T1S8-F1
#
_entry.id   AF-A0A2S1T1S8-F1
#
_cell.length_a   1.000
_cell.length_b   1.000
_cell.length_c   1.000
_cell.angle_alpha   90.00
_cell.angle_beta   90.00
_cell.angle_gamma   90.00
#
_symmetry.space_group_name_H-M   'P 1'
#
loop_
_entity.id
_entity.type
_entity.pdbx_description
1 polymer ?
#
loop_
_entity_poly.entity_id
_entity_poly.type
_entity_poly.pdbx_seq_one_letter_code
_entity_poly.pdbx_strand_id
1 'polypeptide(L)'
;MARHDPRREYLLLMTTMVTCAAAIGAALGAILEGPALGLIAAVSLGGGTAIGTQLVRRRTLANLTKARGEAAARGYAEGIAHMTLVKIAMYEASVFPLSGDDAVSAEERRARRATAYQVAATEELPHSVREAAAAALAVLDAGSRDRAREAMQTLMTAVNKLRH
;
A
#
# COMPACT_ATOMS: atom_id res chain seq x y z
N MET A 1 23.16 -15.91 -20.12
CA MET A 1 22.03 -15.60 -19.21
C MET A 1 20.81 -15.31 -20.06
N ALA A 2 19.85 -16.24 -20.12
CA ALA A 2 18.61 -16.04 -20.88
C ALA A 2 17.74 -14.99 -20.18
N ARG A 3 17.25 -14.00 -20.93
CA ARG A 3 16.33 -12.97 -20.41
C ARG A 3 14.99 -13.65 -20.11
N HIS A 4 14.65 -13.74 -18.83
CA HIS A 4 13.30 -14.09 -18.39
C HIS A 4 12.34 -12.99 -18.84
N ASP A 5 11.52 -13.27 -19.84
CA ASP A 5 10.40 -12.41 -20.22
C ASP A 5 9.11 -13.04 -19.65
N PRO A 6 8.54 -12.47 -18.59
CA PRO A 6 7.38 -13.05 -17.91
C PRO A 6 6.15 -13.14 -18.82
N ARG A 7 6.08 -12.37 -19.92
CA ARG A 7 5.01 -12.50 -20.91
C ARG A 7 5.17 -13.79 -21.73
N ARG A 8 6.40 -14.13 -22.09
CA ARG A 8 6.70 -15.34 -22.87
C ARG A 8 6.44 -16.60 -22.06
N GLU A 9 6.86 -16.62 -20.80
CA GLU A 9 6.62 -17.75 -19.90
C GLU A 9 5.14 -17.99 -19.65
N TYR A 10 4.38 -16.93 -19.40
CA TYR A 10 2.94 -17.02 -19.22
C TYR A 10 2.25 -17.54 -20.48
N LEU A 11 2.62 -17.04 -21.67
CA LEU A 11 2.06 -17.51 -22.94
C LEU A 11 2.36 -18.98 -23.18
N LEU A 12 3.60 -19.42 -22.94
CA LEU A 12 4.00 -20.81 -23.06
C LEU A 12 3.15 -21.72 -22.16
N LEU A 13 2.98 -21.35 -20.88
CA LEU A 13 2.21 -22.12 -19.91
C LEU A 13 0.73 -22.21 -20.30
N MET A 14 0.15 -21.10 -20.78
CA MET A 14 -1.22 -21.05 -21.31
C MET A 14 -1.39 -21.94 -22.54
N THR A 15 -0.48 -21.84 -23.52
CA THR A 15 -0.55 -22.66 -24.74
C THR A 15 -0.42 -24.14 -24.42
N THR A 16 0.48 -24.53 -23.51
CA THR A 16 0.65 -25.92 -23.10
C THR A 16 -0.60 -26.46 -22.43
N MET A 17 -1.25 -25.71 -21.53
CA MET A 17 -2.49 -26.16 -20.91
C MET A 17 -3.63 -26.32 -21.92
N VAL A 18 -3.76 -25.38 -22.87
CA VAL A 18 -4.79 -25.45 -23.92
C VAL A 18 -4.54 -26.62 -24.86
N THR A 19 -3.31 -26.87 -25.28
CA THR A 19 -2.98 -27.99 -26.16
C THR A 19 -3.15 -29.34 -25.45
N CYS A 20 -2.75 -29.45 -24.18
CA CYS A 20 -3.00 -30.65 -23.39
C CYS A 20 -4.51 -30.93 -23.24
N ALA A 21 -5.31 -29.91 -22.91
CA ALA A 21 -6.77 -30.06 -22.78
C ALA A 21 -7.42 -30.46 -24.11
N ALA A 22 -7.00 -29.86 -25.22
CA ALA A 22 -7.48 -30.21 -26.55
C ALA A 22 -7.07 -31.63 -26.96
N ALA A 23 -5.84 -32.05 -26.66
CA ALA A 23 -5.35 -33.41 -26.96
C ALA A 23 -6.11 -34.48 -26.16
N ILE A 24 -6.40 -34.22 -24.88
CA ILE A 24 -7.22 -35.10 -24.04
C ILE A 24 -8.65 -35.21 -24.60
N GLY A 25 -9.26 -34.08 -24.98
CA GLY A 25 -10.58 -34.06 -25.60
C GLY A 25 -10.63 -34.84 -26.92
N ALA A 26 -9.62 -34.65 -27.78
CA ALA A 26 -9.51 -35.35 -29.05
C ALA A 26 -9.40 -36.87 -28.86
N ALA A 27 -8.54 -37.32 -27.93
CA ALA A 27 -8.31 -38.74 -27.67
C ALA A 27 -9.57 -39.42 -27.10
N LEU A 28 -10.23 -38.80 -26.11
CA LEU A 28 -11.43 -39.37 -25.50
C LEU A 28 -12.61 -39.44 -26.48
N GLY A 29 -12.85 -38.38 -27.25
CA GLY A 29 -13.96 -38.38 -28.22
C GLY A 29 -13.73 -39.36 -29.39
N ALA A 30 -12.48 -39.53 -29.83
CA ALA A 30 -12.16 -40.47 -30.91
C ALA A 30 -12.32 -41.94 -30.49
N ILE A 31 -11.97 -42.29 -29.24
CA ILE A 31 -12.07 -43.66 -28.72
C ILE A 31 -13.53 -44.08 -28.51
N LEU A 32 -14.40 -43.17 -28.09
CA LEU A 32 -15.77 -43.50 -27.70
C LEU A 32 -16.75 -43.51 -28.88
N GLU A 33 -16.72 -42.49 -29.75
CA GLU A 33 -17.76 -42.28 -30.75
C GLU A 33 -17.22 -41.86 -32.13
N GLY A 34 -15.90 -41.94 -32.33
CA GLY A 34 -15.24 -41.70 -33.61
C GLY A 34 -14.71 -40.28 -33.83
N PRO A 35 -14.07 -40.02 -34.99
CA PRO A 35 -13.23 -38.84 -35.20
C PRO A 35 -14.01 -37.51 -35.20
N ALA A 36 -15.29 -37.52 -35.60
CA ALA A 36 -16.12 -36.33 -35.61
C ALA A 36 -16.39 -35.79 -34.19
N LEU A 37 -16.65 -36.68 -33.23
CA LEU A 37 -16.87 -36.31 -31.83
C LEU A 37 -15.56 -35.99 -31.09
N GLY A 38 -14.45 -36.62 -31.50
CA GLY A 38 -13.10 -36.20 -31.09
C GLY A 38 -12.82 -34.72 -31.38
N LEU A 39 -13.18 -34.24 -32.57
CA LEU A 39 -13.00 -32.82 -32.93
C LEU A 39 -13.88 -31.89 -32.08
N ILE A 40 -15.15 -32.25 -31.86
CA ILE A 40 -16.07 -31.46 -31.04
C ILE A 40 -15.58 -31.38 -29.58
N ALA A 41 -15.14 -32.50 -29.02
CA ALA A 41 -14.59 -32.59 -27.67
C ALA A 41 -13.28 -31.78 -27.52
N ALA A 42 -12.40 -31.82 -28.53
CA ALA A 42 -11.16 -31.04 -28.53
C ALA A 42 -11.40 -29.53 -28.55
N VAL A 43 -12.33 -29.05 -29.41
CA VAL A 43 -12.66 -27.63 -29.53
C VAL A 43 -13.35 -27.12 -28.26
N SER A 44 -14.25 -27.90 -27.68
CA SER A 44 -14.97 -27.52 -26.46
C SER A 44 -14.06 -27.47 -25.24
N LEU A 45 -13.20 -28.47 -25.02
CA LEU A 45 -12.24 -28.47 -23.91
C LEU A 45 -11.14 -27.43 -24.10
N GLY A 46 -10.51 -27.37 -25.27
CA GLY A 46 -9.47 -26.37 -25.57
C GLY A 46 -10.00 -24.94 -25.49
N GLY A 47 -11.19 -24.68 -26.08
CA GLY A 47 -11.87 -23.39 -26.02
C GLY A 47 -12.29 -23.01 -24.60
N GLY A 48 -12.86 -23.95 -23.85
CA GLY A 48 -13.24 -23.76 -22.45
C GLY A 48 -12.05 -23.40 -21.56
N THR A 49 -10.94 -24.13 -21.70
CA THR A 49 -9.69 -23.84 -20.97
C THR A 49 -9.12 -22.47 -21.34
N ALA A 50 -9.12 -22.10 -22.62
CA ALA A 50 -8.65 -20.79 -23.07
C ALA A 50 -9.50 -19.64 -22.50
N ILE A 51 -10.83 -19.75 -22.59
CA ILE A 51 -11.77 -18.75 -22.07
C ILE A 51 -11.66 -18.65 -20.54
N GLY A 52 -11.68 -19.79 -19.85
CA GLY A 52 -11.58 -19.86 -18.39
C GLY A 52 -10.29 -19.21 -17.88
N THR A 53 -9.16 -19.54 -18.50
CA THR A 53 -7.86 -18.98 -18.09
C THR A 53 -7.78 -17.47 -18.34
N GLN A 54 -8.35 -16.98 -19.44
CA GLN A 54 -8.39 -15.55 -19.73
C GLN A 54 -9.28 -14.79 -18.72
N LEU A 55 -10.41 -15.36 -18.31
CA LEU A 55 -11.29 -14.76 -17.29
C LEU A 55 -10.60 -14.70 -15.91
N VAL A 56 -9.95 -15.79 -15.50
CA VAL A 56 -9.16 -15.82 -14.25
C VAL A 56 -8.05 -14.77 -14.30
N ARG A 57 -7.30 -14.70 -15.40
CA ARG A 57 -6.24 -13.70 -15.58
C ARG A 57 -6.77 -12.27 -15.45
N ARG A 58 -7.90 -11.95 -16.10
CA ARG A 58 -8.52 -10.62 -16.01
C ARG A 58 -8.90 -10.28 -14.57
N ARG A 59 -9.52 -11.22 -13.85
CA ARG A 59 -9.89 -11.04 -12.44
C ARG A 59 -8.67 -10.84 -11.55
N THR A 60 -7.64 -11.67 -11.71
CA THR A 60 -6.40 -11.56 -10.92
C THR A 60 -5.72 -10.22 -11.16
N LEU A 61 -5.59 -9.76 -12.42
CA LEU A 61 -4.99 -8.46 -12.71
C LEU A 61 -5.81 -7.30 -12.13
N ALA A 62 -7.14 -7.35 -12.22
CA ALA A 62 -8.00 -6.34 -11.61
C ALA A 62 -7.82 -6.27 -10.09
N ASN A 63 -7.79 -7.43 -9.43
CA ASN A 63 -7.57 -7.52 -7.98
C ASN A 63 -6.18 -6.99 -7.58
N LEU A 64 -5.14 -7.31 -8.36
CA LEU A 64 -3.79 -6.80 -8.11
C LEU A 64 -3.69 -5.29 -8.28
N THR A 65 -4.35 -4.72 -9.29
CA THR A 65 -4.40 -3.27 -9.49
C THR A 65 -5.11 -2.58 -8.32
N LYS A 66 -6.23 -3.14 -7.86
CA LYS A 66 -6.96 -2.64 -6.69
C LYS A 66 -6.09 -2.69 -5.43
N ALA A 67 -5.49 -3.85 -5.14
CA ALA A 67 -4.61 -4.02 -3.99
C ALA A 67 -3.39 -3.08 -4.02
N ARG A 68 -2.81 -2.84 -5.19
CA ARG A 68 -1.73 -1.85 -5.37
C ARG A 68 -2.21 -0.42 -5.08
N GLY A 69 -3.41 -0.05 -5.54
CA GLY A 69 -3.99 1.25 -5.25
C GLY A 69 -4.25 1.46 -3.75
N GLU A 70 -4.81 0.46 -3.09
CA GLU A 70 -5.04 0.48 -1.63
C GLU A 70 -3.71 0.56 -0.85
N ALA A 71 -2.70 -0.21 -1.27
CA ALA A 71 -1.37 -0.16 -0.67
C ALA A 71 -0.69 1.21 -0.88
N ALA A 72 -0.84 1.81 -2.07
CA ALA A 72 -0.32 3.14 -2.35
C ALA A 72 -1.00 4.22 -1.49
N ALA A 73 -2.34 4.16 -1.35
CA ALA A 73 -3.08 5.08 -0.49
C ALA A 73 -2.68 4.93 0.99
N ARG A 74 -2.52 3.70 1.47
CA ARG A 74 -2.04 3.43 2.84
C ARG A 74 -0.62 3.95 3.05
N GLY A 75 0.30 3.67 2.12
CA GLY A 75 1.69 4.15 2.20
C GLY A 75 1.79 5.68 2.15
N TYR A 76 0.92 6.34 1.38
CA TYR A 76 0.82 7.80 1.36
C TYR A 76 0.35 8.36 2.72
N ALA A 77 -0.71 7.79 3.31
CA ALA A 77 -1.21 8.19 4.62
C ALA A 77 -0.17 7.97 5.73
N GLU A 78 0.54 6.84 5.71
CA GLU A 78 1.66 6.55 6.62
C GLU A 78 2.80 7.57 6.45
N GLY A 79 3.16 7.90 5.21
CA GLY A 79 4.19 8.89 4.90
C GLY A 79 3.87 10.28 5.45
N ILE A 80 2.64 10.77 5.23
CA ILE A 80 2.20 12.06 5.78
C ILE A 80 2.18 12.01 7.32
N ALA A 81 1.66 10.93 7.92
CA ALA A 81 1.62 10.79 9.37
C ALA A 81 3.03 10.82 10.00
N HIS A 82 4.01 10.15 9.37
CA HIS A 82 5.39 10.15 9.83
C HIS A 82 6.04 11.53 9.69
N MET A 83 5.83 12.20 8.55
CA MET A 83 6.31 13.58 8.36
C MET A 83 5.73 14.55 9.40
N THR A 84 4.44 14.42 9.73
CA THR A 84 3.80 15.22 10.78
C THR A 84 4.45 14.99 12.15
N LEU A 85 4.69 13.73 12.54
CA LEU A 85 5.41 13.41 13.78
C LEU A 85 6.81 14.05 13.81
N VAL A 86 7.57 13.96 12.72
CA VAL A 86 8.91 14.54 12.63
C VAL A 86 8.87 16.07 12.79
N LYS A 87 7.95 16.76 12.10
CA LYS A 87 7.84 18.23 12.20
C LYS A 87 7.41 18.69 13.59
N ILE A 88 6.51 17.97 14.25
CA ILE A 88 6.10 18.27 15.63
C ILE A 88 7.26 17.99 16.59
N ALA A 89 8.03 16.92 16.41
CA ALA A 89 9.24 16.65 17.20
C ALA A 89 10.32 17.74 17.01
N MET A 90 10.47 18.29 15.80
CA MET A 90 11.35 19.45 15.57
C MET A 90 10.87 20.70 16.32
N TYR A 91 9.56 20.89 16.44
CA TYR A 91 8.98 21.94 17.26
C TYR A 91 9.20 21.68 18.75
N GLU A 92 8.96 20.46 19.24
CA GLU A 92 9.28 20.05 20.61
C GLU A 92 10.74 20.37 20.96
N ALA A 93 11.69 19.99 20.11
CA ALA A 93 13.11 20.27 20.32
C ALA A 93 13.45 21.79 20.35
N SER A 94 12.58 22.65 19.78
CA SER A 94 12.72 24.12 19.88
C SER A 94 12.05 24.74 21.09
N VAL A 95 11.05 24.06 21.67
CA VAL A 95 10.42 24.44 22.94
C VAL A 95 11.28 23.98 24.11
N PHE A 96 11.93 22.81 23.97
CA PHE A 96 12.67 22.13 25.02
C PHE A 96 14.11 21.80 24.61
N PRO A 97 14.92 22.80 24.23
CA PRO A 97 16.29 22.58 23.74
C PRO A 97 17.15 21.85 24.78
N LEU A 98 18.00 20.92 24.32
CA LEU A 98 18.97 20.23 25.17
C LEU A 98 20.23 21.08 25.42
N SER A 99 20.49 22.05 24.54
CA SER A 99 21.69 22.88 24.56
C SER A 99 21.56 24.16 25.38
N GLY A 100 20.47 24.33 26.14
CA GLY A 100 20.17 25.52 26.95
C GLY A 100 19.09 26.42 26.33
N ASP A 101 18.54 27.32 27.14
CA ASP A 101 17.31 28.08 26.82
C ASP A 101 17.47 29.08 25.67
N ASP A 102 18.69 29.58 25.44
CA ASP A 102 19.04 30.50 24.36
C ASP A 102 19.53 29.79 23.08
N ALA A 103 19.53 28.45 23.06
CA ALA A 103 20.04 27.69 21.91
C ALA A 103 19.13 27.78 20.66
N VAL A 104 17.89 28.21 20.82
CA VAL A 104 16.95 28.41 19.72
C VAL A 104 16.30 29.77 19.86
N SER A 105 16.43 30.59 18.83
CA SER A 105 15.85 31.94 18.81
C SER A 105 14.31 31.89 18.81
N ALA A 106 13.69 32.96 19.28
CA ALA A 106 12.23 33.10 19.24
C ALA A 106 11.66 33.04 17.81
N GLU A 107 12.42 33.52 16.83
CA GLU A 107 12.06 33.46 15.41
C GLU A 107 12.09 32.02 14.88
N GLU A 108 13.16 31.27 15.14
CA GLU A 108 13.24 29.86 14.77
C GLU A 108 12.13 29.02 15.43
N ARG A 109 11.84 29.27 16.70
CA ARG A 109 10.74 28.60 17.41
C ARG A 109 9.39 28.90 16.74
N ARG A 110 9.14 30.17 16.38
CA ARG A 110 7.91 30.55 15.64
C ARG A 110 7.81 29.88 14.27
N ALA A 111 8.91 29.82 13.52
CA ALA A 111 8.94 29.17 12.21
C ALA A 111 8.66 27.67 12.31
N ARG A 112 9.24 26.99 13.31
CA ARG A 112 8.98 25.57 13.59
C ARG A 112 7.54 25.33 14.06
N ARG A 113 7.01 26.21 14.92
CA ARG A 113 5.59 26.19 15.32
C ARG A 113 4.69 26.27 14.10
N ALA A 114 4.90 27.26 13.23
CA ALA A 114 4.09 27.45 12.03
C ALA A 114 4.11 26.21 11.13
N THR A 115 5.31 25.64 10.90
CA THR A 115 5.46 24.40 10.11
C THR A 115 4.71 23.22 10.74
N ALA A 116 4.81 23.05 12.06
CA ALA A 116 4.16 21.96 12.78
C ALA A 116 2.63 22.05 12.72
N TYR A 117 2.06 23.25 12.88
CA TYR A 117 0.63 23.49 12.71
C TYR A 117 0.17 23.30 11.26
N GLN A 118 0.97 23.75 10.28
CA GLN A 118 0.64 23.56 8.87
C GLN A 118 0.52 22.08 8.51
N VAL A 119 1.49 21.26 8.90
CA VAL A 119 1.41 19.82 8.60
C VAL A 119 0.30 19.12 9.37
N ALA A 120 0.03 19.51 10.62
CA ALA A 120 -1.07 18.94 11.40
C ALA A 120 -2.47 19.28 10.85
N ALA A 121 -2.59 20.38 10.09
CA ALA A 121 -3.84 20.79 9.45
C ALA A 121 -4.10 20.12 8.09
N THR A 122 -3.18 19.29 7.60
CA THR A 122 -3.31 18.57 6.32
C THR A 122 -4.56 17.68 6.32
N GLU A 123 -5.42 17.80 5.30
CA GLU A 123 -6.71 17.08 5.26
C GLU A 123 -6.53 15.57 5.05
N GLU A 124 -5.43 15.17 4.43
CA GLU A 124 -5.07 13.79 4.14
C GLU A 124 -4.58 13.02 5.38
N LEU A 125 -4.38 13.69 6.53
CA LEU A 125 -4.02 13.03 7.78
C LEU A 125 -5.17 12.15 8.31
N PRO A 126 -4.89 10.88 8.65
CA PRO A 126 -5.83 10.05 9.39
C PRO A 126 -6.31 10.75 10.67
N HIS A 127 -7.60 10.65 10.95
CA HIS A 127 -8.27 11.40 12.02
C HIS A 127 -7.60 11.21 13.39
N SER A 128 -7.27 9.97 13.76
CA SER A 128 -6.58 9.65 15.02
C SER A 128 -5.21 10.32 15.16
N VAL A 129 -4.46 10.47 14.06
CA VAL A 129 -3.18 11.18 14.05
C VAL A 129 -3.40 12.69 14.16
N ARG A 130 -4.43 13.22 13.52
CA ARG A 130 -4.79 14.65 13.60
C ARG A 130 -5.17 15.07 15.02
N GLU A 131 -5.98 14.28 15.70
CA GLU A 131 -6.36 14.52 17.10
C GLU A 131 -5.14 14.46 18.03
N ALA A 132 -4.31 13.42 17.90
CA ALA A 132 -3.10 13.29 18.70
C ALA A 132 -2.09 14.42 18.43
N ALA A 133 -1.97 14.85 17.17
CA ALA A 133 -1.12 15.97 16.77
C ALA A 133 -1.61 17.29 17.38
N ALA A 134 -2.92 17.55 17.32
CA ALA A 134 -3.51 18.74 17.94
C ALA A 134 -3.29 18.76 19.46
N ALA A 135 -3.47 17.62 20.14
CA ALA A 135 -3.21 17.49 21.57
C ALA A 135 -1.73 17.74 21.91
N ALA A 136 -0.81 17.17 21.13
CA ALA A 136 0.63 17.40 21.30
C ALA A 136 0.99 18.88 21.13
N LEU A 137 0.50 19.54 20.08
CA LEU A 137 0.75 20.96 19.82
C LEU A 137 0.23 21.85 20.95
N ALA A 138 -0.97 21.57 21.47
CA ALA A 138 -1.54 22.31 22.60
C ALA A 138 -0.67 22.21 23.86
N VAL A 139 -0.13 21.02 24.14
CA VAL A 139 0.75 20.80 25.30
C VAL A 139 2.14 21.41 25.10
N LEU A 140 2.68 21.36 23.88
CA LEU A 140 3.93 22.03 23.54
C LEU A 140 3.81 23.55 23.74
N ASP A 141 2.72 24.16 23.28
CA ASP A 141 2.44 25.58 23.48
C ASP A 141 2.28 25.95 24.98
N ALA A 142 1.84 25.00 25.82
CA ALA A 142 1.75 25.18 27.26
C ALA A 142 3.09 25.02 28.01
N GLY A 143 4.17 24.59 27.34
CA GLY A 143 5.53 24.55 27.90
C GLY A 143 5.80 23.51 28.99
N SER A 144 4.94 22.50 29.16
CA SER A 144 5.12 21.46 30.18
C SER A 144 5.84 20.24 29.61
N ARG A 145 7.13 20.07 29.95
CA ARG A 145 7.99 19.01 29.39
C ARG A 145 7.45 17.59 29.62
N ASP A 146 6.96 17.28 30.82
CA ASP A 146 6.47 15.93 31.13
C ASP A 146 5.18 15.61 30.38
N ARG A 147 4.21 16.54 30.38
CA ARG A 147 2.99 16.40 29.57
C ARG A 147 3.30 16.33 28.08
N ALA A 148 4.27 17.10 27.61
CA ALA A 148 4.69 17.08 26.20
C ALA A 148 5.24 15.71 25.81
N ARG A 149 6.04 15.09 26.66
CA ARG A 149 6.56 13.74 26.45
C ARG A 149 5.42 12.72 26.32
N GLU A 150 4.42 12.77 27.19
CA GLU A 150 3.24 11.90 27.14
C GLU A 150 2.42 12.11 25.86
N ALA A 151 2.18 13.36 25.47
CA ALA A 151 1.44 13.68 24.26
C ALA A 151 2.20 13.25 22.99
N MET A 152 3.52 13.41 22.96
CA MET A 152 4.38 12.93 21.86
C MET A 152 4.40 11.40 21.77
N GLN A 153 4.39 10.69 22.89
CA GLN A 153 4.23 9.22 22.91
C GLN A 153 2.86 8.79 22.36
N THR A 154 1.81 9.53 22.70
CA THR A 154 0.46 9.28 22.17
C THR A 154 0.42 9.48 20.65
N LEU A 155 1.02 10.57 20.15
CA LEU A 155 1.15 10.83 18.71
C LEU A 155 1.96 9.72 18.01
N MET A 156 3.12 9.35 18.55
CA MET A 156 3.94 8.25 18.01
C MET A 156 3.15 6.93 17.96
N THR A 157 2.35 6.64 18.99
CA THR A 157 1.49 5.45 19.03
C THR A 157 0.41 5.50 17.95
N ALA A 158 -0.22 6.67 17.74
CA ALA A 158 -1.20 6.86 16.67
C ALA A 158 -0.59 6.64 15.28
N VAL A 159 0.63 7.14 15.04
CA VAL A 159 1.36 6.94 13.79
C VAL A 159 1.75 5.47 13.61
N ASN A 160 2.28 4.80 14.64
CA ASN A 160 2.69 3.39 14.56
C ASN A 160 1.53 2.43 14.27
N LYS A 161 0.31 2.78 14.70
CA LYS A 161 -0.90 2.00 14.38
C LYS A 161 -1.25 2.00 12.90
N LEU A 162 -0.71 2.90 12.08
CA LEU A 162 -0.92 2.91 10.63
C LEU A 162 -0.02 1.92 9.89
N ARG A 163 1.06 1.44 10.53
CA ARG A 163 2.01 0.48 9.97
C ARG A 163 1.53 -0.98 10.07
N HIS A 164 0.53 -1.24 10.91
CA HIS A 164 -0.01 -2.55 11.23
C HIS A 164 -1.48 -2.67 10.79
#